data_AF-A0A953V1M7-F1
#
_entry.id   AF-A0A953V1M7-F1
#
_cell.length_a   1.000
_cell.length_b   1.000
_cell.length_c   1.000
_cell.angle_alpha   90.00
_cell.angle_beta   90.00
_cell.angle_gamma   90.00
#
_symmetry.space_group_name_H-M   'P 1'
#
loop_
_entity.id
_entity.type
_entity.pdbx_description
1 polymer ?
#
loop_
_entity_poly.entity_id
_entity_poly.type
_entity_poly.pdbx_seq_one_letter_code
_entity_poly.pdbx_strand_id
1 'polypeptide(L)'
;MVNIYSVARSFQITALDSNGVIVGTAAINLGPNEYSAFGLAQKISSLPLGYTGSIRIFPTTSGTDQFLAWTLNVNGPLLSTLPPGRLVWPIDHFDRIWNVYWKLLAAAPSLVASAGLTGVNLNAPNAANLVISPDQVINAFGRPGSIQINLSVSELISDSSSELAFIVGHELGHVAQFQRGKTLLIANVEQDADLFGMMLMLGAGFDPYAGAGALAKLSMVTGQAGLLAATFDDLSDPHGSFNTRIDLMFNTLTLACAQPAAAGACGAYRFLIHPNFPVTAPLSTKPSVAGVP
;
A
#
# COMPACT_ATOMS: atom_id res chain seq x y z
N MET A 1 5.40 2.30 -23.47
CA MET A 1 6.29 3.47 -23.65
C MET A 1 5.79 4.23 -24.86
N VAL A 2 5.69 5.55 -24.78
CA VAL A 2 5.15 6.41 -25.85
C VAL A 2 6.16 7.49 -26.20
N ASN A 3 6.44 7.66 -27.49
CA ASN A 3 7.14 8.83 -28.02
C ASN A 3 6.10 9.90 -28.36
N ILE A 4 6.21 11.09 -27.79
CA ILE A 4 5.30 12.22 -28.08
C ILE A 4 5.88 13.24 -29.04
N TYR A 5 7.11 13.02 -29.48
CA TYR A 5 7.75 13.92 -30.41
C TYR A 5 7.41 13.51 -31.84
N SER A 6 7.40 14.50 -32.71
CA SER A 6 7.29 14.32 -34.16
C SER A 6 8.56 13.76 -34.81
N VAL A 7 9.55 13.34 -34.01
CA VAL A 7 10.82 12.77 -34.43
C VAL A 7 11.07 11.47 -33.69
N ALA A 8 11.78 10.53 -34.33
CA ALA A 8 12.11 9.26 -33.71
C ALA A 8 12.97 9.46 -32.44
N ARG A 9 12.74 8.61 -31.45
CA ARG A 9 13.45 8.60 -30.18
C ARG A 9 13.92 7.20 -29.81
N SER A 10 15.04 7.16 -29.12
CA SER A 10 15.66 5.92 -28.65
C SER A 10 15.92 6.01 -27.15
N PHE A 11 15.51 4.95 -26.46
CA PHE A 11 15.63 4.82 -25.01
C PHE A 11 16.37 3.53 -24.67
N GLN A 12 17.21 3.59 -23.65
CA GLN A 12 17.88 2.44 -23.07
C GLN A 12 17.14 2.03 -21.82
N ILE A 13 16.73 0.77 -21.75
CA ILE A 13 16.21 0.13 -20.54
C ILE A 13 17.31 -0.74 -19.96
N THR A 14 17.66 -0.49 -18.70
CA THR A 14 18.68 -1.23 -17.96
C THR A 14 18.01 -1.87 -16.75
N ALA A 15 18.16 -3.18 -16.62
CA ALA A 15 17.73 -3.93 -15.45
C ALA A 15 18.91 -4.14 -14.50
N LEU A 16 18.69 -3.86 -13.22
CA LEU A 16 19.65 -4.07 -12.14
C LEU A 16 19.08 -5.08 -11.14
N ASP A 17 19.88 -6.01 -10.64
CA ASP A 17 19.45 -6.91 -9.58
C ASP A 17 19.25 -6.18 -8.23
N SER A 18 18.91 -6.92 -7.18
CA SER A 18 18.74 -6.40 -5.82
C SER A 18 20.01 -5.78 -5.23
N ASN A 19 21.20 -6.13 -5.75
CA ASN A 19 22.48 -5.56 -5.33
C ASN A 19 22.87 -4.33 -6.18
N GLY A 20 22.03 -3.93 -7.14
CA GLY A 20 22.29 -2.82 -8.05
C GLY A 20 23.24 -3.18 -9.19
N VAL A 21 23.50 -4.47 -9.45
CA VAL A 21 24.34 -4.93 -10.55
C VAL A 21 23.51 -5.03 -11.82
N ILE A 22 24.02 -4.53 -12.94
CA ILE A 22 23.33 -4.61 -14.24
C ILE A 22 23.24 -6.08 -14.67
N VAL A 23 22.03 -6.58 -14.86
CA VAL A 23 21.73 -7.94 -15.32
C VAL A 23 21.25 -8.00 -16.77
N GLY A 24 20.98 -6.85 -17.37
CA GLY A 24 20.72 -6.76 -18.80
C GLY A 24 20.26 -5.39 -19.23
N THR A 25 20.40 -5.14 -20.53
CA THR A 25 20.10 -3.85 -21.15
C THR A 25 19.49 -4.06 -22.52
N ALA A 26 18.51 -3.22 -22.89
CA ALA A 26 17.89 -3.23 -24.20
C ALA A 26 17.61 -1.82 -24.69
N ALA A 27 17.75 -1.60 -26.00
CA ALA A 27 17.32 -0.36 -26.64
C ALA A 27 15.88 -0.49 -27.13
N ILE A 28 15.12 0.60 -27.01
CA ILE A 28 13.78 0.76 -27.56
C ILE A 28 13.79 1.96 -28.48
N ASN A 29 13.51 1.71 -29.75
CA ASN A 29 13.38 2.73 -30.77
C ASN A 29 11.89 2.92 -31.03
N LEU A 30 11.44 4.17 -30.93
CA LEU A 30 10.07 4.56 -31.22
C LEU A 30 10.12 5.63 -32.32
N GLY A 31 9.41 5.40 -33.40
CA GLY A 31 9.14 6.39 -34.43
C GLY A 31 8.33 7.58 -33.90
N PRO A 32 8.16 8.64 -34.71
CA PRO A 32 7.34 9.80 -34.38
C PRO A 32 5.95 9.40 -33.89
N ASN A 33 5.52 9.90 -32.73
CA ASN A 33 4.21 9.62 -32.13
C ASN A 33 3.89 8.11 -31.90
N GLU A 34 4.91 7.24 -31.92
CA GLU A 34 4.72 5.79 -31.78
C GLU A 34 4.59 5.37 -30.31
N TYR A 35 3.84 4.30 -30.05
CA TYR A 35 3.83 3.61 -28.77
C TYR A 35 4.22 2.14 -28.91
N SER A 36 4.83 1.58 -27.86
CA SER A 36 5.15 0.15 -27.77
C SER A 36 4.85 -0.39 -26.37
N ALA A 37 4.27 -1.59 -26.33
CA ALA A 37 4.04 -2.41 -25.15
C ALA A 37 4.75 -3.75 -25.32
N PHE A 38 5.41 -4.24 -24.28
CA PHE A 38 6.23 -5.45 -24.33
C PHE A 38 6.44 -5.99 -22.91
N GLY A 39 6.66 -7.31 -22.81
CA GLY A 39 7.18 -7.91 -21.59
C GLY A 39 8.66 -7.59 -21.41
N LEU A 40 9.09 -7.29 -20.19
CA LEU A 40 10.48 -6.92 -19.94
C LEU A 40 11.48 -8.02 -20.38
N ALA A 41 11.17 -9.28 -20.09
CA ALA A 41 11.97 -10.43 -20.52
C ALA A 41 12.02 -10.61 -22.06
N GLN A 42 11.08 -10.04 -22.81
CA GLN A 42 11.12 -10.06 -24.28
C GLN A 42 12.14 -9.06 -24.83
N LYS A 43 12.39 -7.96 -24.11
CA LYS A 43 13.39 -6.96 -24.49
C LYS A 43 14.77 -7.28 -23.93
N ILE A 44 14.81 -7.78 -22.70
CA ILE A 44 16.04 -8.17 -22.02
C ILE A 44 15.99 -9.68 -21.79
N SER A 45 16.39 -10.45 -22.79
CA SER A 45 16.33 -11.91 -22.77
C SER A 45 17.26 -12.56 -21.74
N SER A 46 18.21 -11.81 -21.19
CA SER A 46 19.10 -12.27 -20.10
C SER A 46 18.43 -12.26 -18.73
N LEU A 47 17.19 -11.78 -18.59
CA LEU A 47 16.53 -11.70 -17.30
C LEU A 47 16.13 -13.09 -16.78
N PRO A 48 16.43 -13.39 -15.50
CA PRO A 48 15.99 -14.64 -14.89
C PRO A 48 14.46 -14.67 -14.72
N LEU A 49 13.90 -15.89 -14.76
CA LEU A 49 12.51 -16.15 -14.35
C LEU A 49 12.32 -15.68 -12.90
N GLY A 50 11.35 -14.79 -12.67
CA GLY A 50 11.10 -14.21 -11.34
C GLY A 50 12.06 -13.06 -10.97
N TYR A 51 12.66 -12.38 -11.95
CA TYR A 51 13.50 -11.21 -11.74
C TYR A 51 12.94 -10.24 -10.68
N THR A 52 13.77 -9.94 -9.69
CA THR A 52 13.52 -8.96 -8.63
C THR A 52 14.68 -7.97 -8.61
N GLY A 53 14.39 -6.67 -8.67
CA GLY A 53 15.41 -5.65 -8.77
C GLY A 53 14.83 -4.30 -9.18
N SER A 54 15.64 -3.45 -9.80
CA SER A 54 15.22 -2.13 -10.29
C SER A 54 15.42 -1.97 -11.78
N ILE A 55 14.51 -1.25 -12.43
CA ILE A 55 14.62 -0.89 -13.84
C ILE A 55 14.93 0.59 -13.95
N ARG A 56 15.95 0.92 -14.75
CA ARG A 56 16.29 2.29 -15.12
C ARG A 56 16.04 2.49 -16.61
N ILE A 57 15.51 3.64 -16.97
CA ILE A 57 15.25 4.00 -18.36
C ILE A 57 15.85 5.38 -18.61
N PHE A 58 16.70 5.47 -19.63
CA PHE A 58 17.35 6.73 -20.00
C PHE A 58 17.31 6.93 -21.52
N PRO A 59 17.13 8.17 -22.00
CA PRO A 59 17.30 8.46 -23.42
C PRO A 59 18.75 8.16 -23.86
N THR A 60 18.94 7.63 -25.07
CA THR A 60 20.29 7.25 -25.56
C THR A 60 21.08 8.41 -26.16
N THR A 61 20.42 9.50 -26.55
CA THR A 61 21.03 10.53 -27.41
C THR A 61 20.90 11.96 -26.90
N SER A 62 19.92 12.28 -26.05
CA SER A 62 19.71 13.63 -25.53
C SER A 62 19.26 13.60 -24.08
N GLY A 63 19.94 14.36 -23.21
CA GLY A 63 19.54 14.54 -21.81
C GLY A 63 18.28 15.39 -21.62
N THR A 64 17.70 15.91 -22.69
CA THR A 64 16.47 16.72 -22.69
C THR A 64 15.26 15.97 -23.27
N ASP A 65 15.45 14.76 -23.80
CA ASP A 65 14.35 13.95 -24.33
C ASP A 65 13.51 13.38 -23.19
N GLN A 66 12.25 13.80 -23.14
CA GLN A 66 11.24 13.35 -22.19
C GLN A 66 10.30 12.36 -22.88
N PHE A 67 9.90 11.28 -22.22
CA PHE A 67 8.78 10.46 -22.70
C PHE A 67 7.54 10.77 -21.86
N LEU A 68 6.35 10.78 -22.47
CA LEU A 68 5.11 11.19 -21.79
C LEU A 68 4.58 10.13 -20.82
N ALA A 69 4.72 8.85 -21.17
CA ALA A 69 4.08 7.80 -20.39
C ALA A 69 4.81 6.45 -20.54
N TRP A 70 5.20 5.91 -19.40
CA TRP A 70 5.46 4.48 -19.25
C TRP A 70 4.55 3.92 -18.18
N THR A 71 3.87 2.86 -18.55
CA THR A 71 2.95 2.09 -17.75
C THR A 71 3.60 0.75 -17.48
N LEU A 72 3.98 0.50 -16.23
CA LEU A 72 4.50 -0.80 -15.81
C LEU A 72 3.35 -1.60 -15.20
N ASN A 73 3.10 -2.79 -15.76
CA ASN A 73 2.22 -3.78 -15.16
C ASN A 73 3.08 -4.90 -14.59
N VAL A 74 2.92 -5.20 -13.29
CA VAL A 74 3.63 -6.28 -12.61
C VAL A 74 2.65 -7.08 -11.76
N ASN A 75 2.96 -8.37 -11.58
CA ASN A 75 2.35 -9.21 -10.56
C ASN A 75 3.26 -9.19 -9.33
N GLY A 76 3.16 -8.18 -8.47
CA GLY A 76 3.99 -8.03 -7.26
C GLY A 76 4.09 -6.60 -6.71
N PRO A 77 4.76 -6.40 -5.56
CA PRO A 77 4.96 -5.08 -4.96
C PRO A 77 5.89 -4.23 -5.83
N LEU A 78 5.33 -3.26 -6.53
CA LEU A 78 6.06 -2.23 -7.26
C LEU A 78 6.01 -0.90 -6.50
N LEU A 79 7.20 -0.33 -6.29
CA LEU A 79 7.41 1.09 -6.04
C LEU A 79 7.85 1.71 -7.37
N SER A 80 7.00 2.54 -7.94
CA SER A 80 7.28 3.27 -9.18
C SER A 80 6.99 4.74 -8.97
N THR A 81 7.84 5.60 -9.52
CA THR A 81 7.58 7.04 -9.63
C THR A 81 6.61 7.36 -10.76
N LEU A 82 6.16 6.35 -11.53
CA LEU A 82 5.25 6.51 -12.64
C LEU A 82 3.83 6.03 -12.28
N PRO A 83 2.79 6.62 -12.91
CA PRO A 83 1.43 6.17 -12.72
C PRO A 83 1.29 4.67 -13.03
N PRO A 84 0.50 3.91 -12.25
CA PRO A 84 0.20 2.54 -12.58
C PRO A 84 -0.44 2.49 -13.96
N GLY A 85 -0.07 1.46 -14.74
CA GLY A 85 -0.35 1.41 -16.17
C GLY A 85 -1.80 1.23 -16.61
N ARG A 86 -2.72 1.16 -15.67
CA ARG A 86 -4.12 0.89 -15.92
C ARG A 86 -4.79 2.24 -16.10
N LEU A 87 -5.44 2.48 -17.24
CA LEU A 87 -6.37 3.61 -17.36
C LEU A 87 -7.48 3.36 -16.32
N VAL A 88 -7.54 4.22 -15.30
CA VAL A 88 -8.18 3.97 -14.00
C VAL A 88 -9.68 4.30 -14.03
N TRP A 89 -10.38 4.18 -15.18
CA TRP A 89 -11.83 4.41 -15.18
C TRP A 89 -12.62 3.54 -16.17
N PRO A 90 -13.67 2.82 -15.70
CA PRO A 90 -13.96 2.57 -14.28
C PRO A 90 -12.82 1.74 -13.64
N ILE A 91 -12.66 1.91 -12.34
CA ILE A 91 -11.67 1.15 -11.56
C ILE A 91 -12.15 -0.30 -11.49
N ASP A 92 -11.28 -1.24 -11.83
CA ASP A 92 -11.55 -2.65 -11.53
C ASP A 92 -11.40 -2.87 -10.02
N HIS A 93 -12.54 -2.89 -9.32
CA HIS A 93 -12.59 -3.05 -7.87
C HIS A 93 -12.05 -4.40 -7.41
N PHE A 94 -12.27 -5.46 -8.19
CA PHE A 94 -11.79 -6.80 -7.86
C PHE A 94 -10.26 -6.83 -7.86
N ASP A 95 -9.66 -6.36 -8.95
CA ASP A 95 -8.22 -6.28 -9.09
C ASP A 95 -7.59 -5.34 -8.06
N ARG A 96 -8.26 -4.23 -7.73
CA ARG A 96 -7.75 -3.28 -6.74
C ARG A 96 -7.70 -3.89 -5.34
N ILE A 97 -8.75 -4.60 -4.92
CA ILE A 97 -8.75 -5.34 -3.66
C ILE A 97 -7.59 -6.34 -3.67
N TRP A 98 -7.42 -7.07 -4.77
CA TRP A 98 -6.37 -8.08 -4.86
C TRP A 98 -4.97 -7.48 -4.70
N ASN A 99 -4.70 -6.40 -5.43
CA ASN A 99 -3.42 -5.70 -5.40
C ASN A 99 -3.09 -5.13 -4.02
N VAL A 100 -4.09 -4.56 -3.33
CA VAL A 100 -3.94 -4.05 -1.97
C VAL A 100 -3.60 -5.18 -1.01
N TYR A 101 -4.38 -6.25 -1.02
CA TYR A 101 -4.17 -7.43 -0.17
C TYR A 101 -2.76 -8.01 -0.37
N TRP A 102 -2.34 -8.23 -1.62
CA TRP A 102 -1.02 -8.83 -1.89
C TRP A 102 0.13 -7.92 -1.47
N LYS A 103 0.00 -6.61 -1.64
CA LYS A 103 1.02 -5.66 -1.16
C LYS A 103 1.15 -5.68 0.36
N LEU A 104 0.04 -5.74 1.09
CA LEU A 104 0.05 -5.81 2.56
C LEU A 104 0.63 -7.15 3.04
N LEU A 105 0.23 -8.28 2.46
CA LEU A 105 0.81 -9.59 2.79
C LEU A 105 2.31 -9.68 2.45
N ALA A 106 2.76 -9.02 1.37
CA ALA A 106 4.18 -8.98 1.04
C ALA A 106 5.00 -8.24 2.12
N ALA A 107 4.43 -7.21 2.77
CA ALA A 107 5.07 -6.46 3.84
C ALA A 107 5.03 -7.19 5.21
N ALA A 108 4.08 -8.09 5.41
CA ALA A 108 3.80 -8.70 6.71
C ALA A 108 5.00 -9.47 7.33
N PRO A 109 5.77 -10.32 6.62
CA PRO A 109 6.83 -11.11 7.25
C PRO A 109 7.92 -10.27 7.91
N SER A 110 8.42 -9.25 7.21
CA SER A 110 9.46 -8.36 7.72
C SER A 110 8.96 -7.55 8.90
N LEU A 111 7.71 -7.07 8.84
CA LEU A 111 7.07 -6.31 9.90
C LEU A 111 6.84 -7.16 11.16
N VAL A 112 6.26 -8.35 11.01
CA VAL A 112 5.98 -9.27 12.12
C VAL A 112 7.27 -9.68 12.83
N ALA A 113 8.32 -9.99 12.06
CA ALA A 113 9.62 -10.33 12.60
C ALA A 113 10.26 -9.15 13.36
N SER A 114 10.26 -7.96 12.78
CA SER A 114 10.87 -6.76 13.40
C SER A 114 10.08 -6.22 14.59
N ALA A 115 8.77 -6.47 14.65
CA ALA A 115 7.93 -6.16 15.81
C ALA A 115 8.00 -7.22 16.92
N GLY A 116 8.74 -8.33 16.71
CA GLY A 116 8.85 -9.41 17.69
C GLY A 116 7.54 -10.15 17.96
N LEU A 117 6.61 -10.14 16.99
CA LEU A 117 5.29 -10.75 17.12
C LEU A 117 5.38 -12.26 16.90
N THR A 118 5.55 -13.01 18.00
CA THR A 118 5.53 -14.47 17.97
C THR A 118 4.10 -15.01 17.80
N GLY A 119 3.97 -16.13 17.08
CA GLY A 119 2.68 -16.77 16.83
C GLY A 119 1.83 -16.11 15.74
N VAL A 120 2.37 -15.15 14.99
CA VAL A 120 1.73 -14.54 13.83
C VAL A 120 2.48 -14.95 12.57
N ASN A 121 1.76 -15.48 11.59
CA ASN A 121 2.26 -15.71 10.24
C ASN A 121 1.11 -15.61 9.23
N LEU A 122 0.91 -14.41 8.69
CA LEU A 122 -0.15 -14.13 7.72
C LEU A 122 0.10 -14.77 6.34
N ASN A 123 1.34 -15.20 6.07
CA ASN A 123 1.72 -15.83 4.79
C ASN A 123 1.75 -17.35 4.87
N ALA A 124 1.46 -17.95 6.02
CA ALA A 124 1.32 -19.39 6.12
C ALA A 124 0.13 -19.86 5.25
N PRO A 125 0.18 -21.08 4.69
CA PRO A 125 -0.94 -21.62 3.92
C PRO A 125 -2.24 -21.55 4.72
N ASN A 126 -3.29 -20.98 4.12
CA ASN A 126 -4.61 -20.76 4.73
C ASN A 126 -4.63 -19.85 5.97
N ALA A 127 -3.59 -19.04 6.18
CA ALA A 127 -3.53 -18.11 7.29
C ALA A 127 -4.50 -16.93 7.15
N ALA A 128 -4.68 -16.41 5.93
CA ALA A 128 -5.39 -15.17 5.65
C ALA A 128 -6.03 -15.15 4.25
N ASN A 129 -6.73 -16.21 3.83
CA ASN A 129 -7.30 -16.30 2.48
C ASN A 129 -8.30 -15.17 2.19
N LEU A 130 -8.08 -14.39 1.11
CA LEU A 130 -9.05 -13.37 0.69
C LEU A 130 -10.28 -14.00 0.04
N VAL A 131 -11.44 -13.50 0.43
CA VAL A 131 -12.73 -13.68 -0.22
C VAL A 131 -13.22 -12.31 -0.67
N ILE A 132 -13.56 -12.17 -1.95
CA ILE A 132 -14.21 -10.95 -2.47
C ILE A 132 -15.69 -11.27 -2.64
N SER A 133 -16.56 -10.56 -1.92
CA SER A 133 -17.99 -10.81 -1.95
C SER A 133 -18.72 -9.78 -2.83
N PRO A 134 -19.72 -10.21 -3.64
CA PRO A 134 -20.62 -9.30 -4.35
C PRO A 134 -21.72 -8.69 -3.45
N ASP A 135 -21.72 -8.98 -2.14
CA ASP A 135 -22.71 -8.45 -1.22
C ASP A 135 -22.78 -6.91 -1.25
N GLN A 136 -23.99 -6.38 -1.33
CA GLN A 136 -24.25 -4.94 -1.43
C GLN A 136 -24.18 -4.22 -0.07
N VAL A 137 -23.89 -4.95 1.01
CA VAL A 137 -23.63 -4.36 2.33
C VAL A 137 -22.20 -3.85 2.35
N ILE A 138 -21.99 -2.60 2.79
CA ILE A 138 -20.65 -2.03 2.96
C ILE A 138 -20.01 -2.69 4.17
N ASN A 139 -19.17 -3.69 3.93
CA ASN A 139 -18.54 -4.45 4.99
C ASN A 139 -17.22 -5.12 4.57
N ALA A 140 -16.36 -5.32 5.55
CA ALA A 140 -15.16 -6.13 5.50
C ALA A 140 -15.03 -6.86 6.84
N PHE A 141 -14.44 -8.05 6.86
CA PHE A 141 -14.15 -8.72 8.13
C PHE A 141 -12.98 -9.70 8.03
N GLY A 142 -12.14 -9.70 9.06
CA GLY A 142 -11.12 -10.69 9.34
C GLY A 142 -11.67 -11.79 10.26
N ARG A 143 -11.38 -13.05 9.94
CA ARG A 143 -11.71 -14.23 10.75
C ARG A 143 -10.52 -15.19 10.74
N PRO A 144 -10.49 -16.21 11.63
CA PRO A 144 -9.46 -17.23 11.55
C PRO A 144 -9.36 -17.82 10.12
N GLY A 145 -8.20 -17.64 9.48
CA GLY A 145 -7.89 -18.18 8.17
C GLY A 145 -8.42 -17.42 6.96
N SER A 146 -9.18 -16.33 7.13
CA SER A 146 -9.74 -15.59 6.00
C SER A 146 -9.98 -14.11 6.27
N ILE A 147 -9.99 -13.35 5.18
CA ILE A 147 -10.42 -11.97 5.13
C ILE A 147 -11.48 -11.85 4.04
N GLN A 148 -12.64 -11.28 4.35
CA GLN A 148 -13.66 -10.96 3.35
C GLN A 148 -13.71 -9.46 3.11
N ILE A 149 -13.70 -9.05 1.85
CA ILE A 149 -13.93 -7.67 1.42
C ILE A 149 -15.12 -7.65 0.47
N ASN A 150 -16.17 -6.90 0.80
CA ASN A 150 -17.29 -6.71 -0.12
C ASN A 150 -16.91 -5.70 -1.21
N LEU A 151 -17.33 -5.94 -2.45
CA LEU A 151 -17.08 -5.02 -3.58
C LEU A 151 -17.61 -3.61 -3.30
N SER A 152 -18.75 -3.52 -2.62
CA SER A 152 -19.38 -2.26 -2.18
C SER A 152 -18.45 -1.36 -1.34
N VAL A 153 -17.53 -1.93 -0.54
CA VAL A 153 -16.52 -1.16 0.20
C VAL A 153 -15.49 -0.56 -0.75
N SER A 154 -15.02 -1.34 -1.72
CA SER A 154 -14.07 -0.86 -2.73
C SER A 154 -14.69 0.23 -3.62
N GLU A 155 -15.99 0.12 -3.90
CA GLU A 155 -16.79 1.12 -4.61
C GLU A 155 -16.94 2.41 -3.80
N LEU A 156 -17.23 2.33 -2.49
CA LEU A 156 -17.27 3.50 -1.61
C LEU A 156 -15.92 4.22 -1.55
N ILE A 157 -14.84 3.46 -1.40
CA ILE A 157 -13.46 3.95 -1.26
C ILE A 157 -12.83 4.22 -2.64
N SER A 158 -13.65 4.45 -3.66
CA SER A 158 -13.39 4.36 -5.10
C SER A 158 -12.02 4.84 -5.59
N ASP A 159 -11.48 5.92 -5.04
CA ASP A 159 -10.35 6.66 -5.62
C ASP A 159 -9.00 6.49 -4.90
N SER A 160 -8.94 5.83 -3.74
CA SER A 160 -7.70 5.77 -2.95
C SER A 160 -7.28 4.36 -2.53
N SER A 161 -6.33 3.76 -3.25
CA SER A 161 -5.78 2.45 -2.86
C SER A 161 -5.20 2.45 -1.44
N SER A 162 -4.76 3.60 -0.92
CA SER A 162 -4.31 3.73 0.46
C SER A 162 -5.46 3.68 1.47
N GLU A 163 -6.62 4.25 1.17
CA GLU A 163 -7.80 4.11 2.05
C GLU A 163 -8.29 2.65 2.08
N LEU A 164 -8.31 1.98 0.92
CA LEU A 164 -8.64 0.55 0.86
C LEU A 164 -7.58 -0.30 1.59
N ALA A 165 -6.31 0.09 1.51
CA ALA A 165 -5.23 -0.57 2.24
C ALA A 165 -5.37 -0.47 3.76
N PHE A 166 -5.93 0.63 4.27
CA PHE A 166 -6.25 0.72 5.69
C PHE A 166 -7.30 -0.32 6.09
N ILE A 167 -8.40 -0.42 5.34
CA ILE A 167 -9.47 -1.41 5.63
C ILE A 167 -8.92 -2.83 5.57
N VAL A 168 -8.23 -3.18 4.47
CA VAL A 168 -7.65 -4.53 4.33
C VAL A 168 -6.59 -4.80 5.39
N GLY A 169 -5.76 -3.80 5.74
CA GLY A 169 -4.74 -3.90 6.78
C GLY A 169 -5.33 -4.09 8.17
N HIS A 170 -6.43 -3.39 8.48
CA HIS A 170 -7.19 -3.52 9.72
C HIS A 170 -7.73 -4.96 9.87
N GLU A 171 -8.36 -5.51 8.83
CA GLU A 171 -8.86 -6.89 8.87
C GLU A 171 -7.74 -7.93 8.99
N LEU A 172 -6.59 -7.71 8.35
CA LEU A 172 -5.39 -8.53 8.56
C LEU A 172 -4.89 -8.44 10.00
N GLY A 173 -5.09 -7.31 10.67
CA GLY A 173 -4.88 -7.13 12.11
C GLY A 173 -5.73 -8.08 12.92
N HIS A 174 -7.04 -8.17 12.65
CA HIS A 174 -7.90 -9.16 13.31
C HIS A 174 -7.45 -10.60 13.06
N VAL A 175 -7.07 -10.94 11.82
CA VAL A 175 -6.52 -12.27 11.52
C VAL A 175 -5.28 -12.56 12.37
N ALA A 176 -4.36 -11.60 12.48
CA ALA A 176 -3.15 -11.73 13.31
C ALA A 176 -3.50 -11.85 14.81
N GLN A 177 -4.47 -11.09 15.31
CA GLN A 177 -4.96 -11.20 16.68
C GLN A 177 -5.56 -12.58 16.96
N PHE A 178 -6.33 -13.15 16.03
CA PHE A 178 -6.85 -14.52 16.13
C PHE A 178 -5.72 -15.56 16.18
N GLN A 179 -4.71 -15.44 15.33
CA GLN A 179 -3.54 -16.34 15.34
C GLN A 179 -2.82 -16.30 16.69
N ARG A 180 -2.71 -15.11 17.28
CA ARG A 180 -2.04 -14.91 18.58
C ARG A 180 -2.93 -15.26 19.79
N GLY A 181 -4.26 -15.28 19.60
CA GLY A 181 -5.25 -15.46 20.67
C GLY A 181 -5.40 -14.25 21.59
N LYS A 182 -4.88 -13.08 21.21
CA LYS A 182 -4.94 -11.81 21.95
C LYS A 182 -4.52 -10.64 21.05
N THR A 183 -4.64 -9.43 21.57
CA THR A 183 -4.09 -8.22 20.91
C THR A 183 -2.57 -8.29 20.72
N LEU A 184 -2.08 -7.50 19.77
CA LEU A 184 -0.72 -7.53 19.27
C LEU A 184 0.21 -6.59 20.04
N LEU A 185 -0.18 -5.33 20.17
CA LEU A 185 0.66 -4.22 20.63
C LEU A 185 -0.01 -3.41 21.73
N ILE A 186 -1.33 -3.21 21.66
CA ILE A 186 -2.11 -2.45 22.65
C ILE A 186 -3.38 -3.19 23.08
N ALA A 187 -4.05 -2.72 24.14
CA ALA A 187 -5.13 -3.46 24.79
C ALA A 187 -6.49 -3.42 24.05
N ASN A 188 -6.78 -2.32 23.34
CA ASN A 188 -8.05 -2.18 22.62
C ASN A 188 -7.96 -2.89 21.26
N VAL A 189 -8.87 -3.83 21.00
CA VAL A 189 -8.84 -4.71 19.81
C VAL A 189 -8.87 -3.94 18.49
N GLU A 190 -9.76 -2.95 18.37
CA GLU A 190 -9.93 -2.15 17.15
C GLU A 190 -8.75 -1.21 16.91
N GLN A 191 -8.30 -0.51 17.95
CA GLN A 191 -7.13 0.36 17.87
C GLN A 191 -5.84 -0.43 17.63
N ASP A 192 -5.76 -1.66 18.15
CA ASP A 192 -4.64 -2.55 17.91
C ASP A 192 -4.62 -3.06 16.47
N ALA A 193 -5.79 -3.36 15.90
CA ALA A 193 -5.94 -3.68 14.48
C ALA A 193 -5.61 -2.48 13.59
N ASP A 194 -6.02 -1.26 13.97
CA ASP A 194 -5.64 -0.02 13.29
C ASP A 194 -4.14 0.22 13.31
N LEU A 195 -3.52 0.06 14.48
CA LEU A 195 -2.08 0.22 14.66
C LEU A 195 -1.31 -0.78 13.79
N PHE A 196 -1.70 -2.05 13.83
CA PHE A 196 -1.05 -3.08 13.01
C PHE A 196 -1.29 -2.87 11.51
N GLY A 197 -2.52 -2.56 11.10
CA GLY A 197 -2.86 -2.24 9.72
C GLY A 197 -2.07 -1.05 9.19
N MET A 198 -1.91 -0.01 10.00
CA MET A 198 -1.11 1.16 9.66
C MET A 198 0.39 0.85 9.53
N MET A 199 0.93 -0.03 10.38
CA MET A 199 2.30 -0.52 10.21
C MET A 199 2.44 -1.31 8.90
N LEU A 200 1.46 -2.15 8.54
CA LEU A 200 1.47 -2.87 7.25
C LEU A 200 1.43 -1.90 6.07
N MET A 201 0.61 -0.85 6.15
CA MET A 201 0.53 0.19 5.13
C MET A 201 1.89 0.87 4.91
N LEU A 202 2.56 1.27 6.00
CA LEU A 202 3.89 1.85 5.94
C LEU A 202 4.91 0.92 5.28
N GLY A 203 4.90 -0.37 5.63
CA GLY A 203 5.77 -1.38 5.03
C GLY A 203 5.45 -1.68 3.56
N ALA A 204 4.18 -1.57 3.17
CA ALA A 204 3.70 -1.79 1.81
C ALA A 204 3.79 -0.54 0.90
N GLY A 205 4.18 0.61 1.47
CA GLY A 205 4.29 1.88 0.75
C GLY A 205 2.96 2.56 0.44
N PHE A 206 1.92 2.30 1.24
CA PHE A 206 0.66 3.06 1.20
C PHE A 206 0.71 4.29 2.10
N ASP A 207 -0.11 5.29 1.82
CA ASP A 207 -0.21 6.48 2.67
C ASP A 207 -0.99 6.18 3.95
N PRO A 208 -0.35 6.19 5.14
CA PRO A 208 -1.04 5.89 6.39
C PRO A 208 -2.03 6.99 6.80
N TYR A 209 -1.94 8.21 6.27
CA TYR A 209 -2.97 9.24 6.50
C TYR A 209 -4.32 8.86 5.89
N ALA A 210 -4.33 7.95 4.91
CA ALA A 210 -5.54 7.46 4.28
C ALA A 210 -6.45 6.68 5.25
N GLY A 211 -5.96 6.23 6.40
CA GLY A 211 -6.82 5.59 7.40
C GLY A 211 -7.95 6.50 7.91
N ALA A 212 -7.64 7.79 8.13
CA ALA A 212 -8.67 8.77 8.51
C ALA A 212 -9.70 8.99 7.38
N GLY A 213 -9.24 9.03 6.13
CA GLY A 213 -10.13 9.15 4.96
C GLY A 213 -11.07 7.95 4.80
N ALA A 214 -10.55 6.74 5.01
CA ALA A 214 -11.33 5.52 4.97
C ALA A 214 -12.44 5.52 6.04
N LEU A 215 -12.08 5.80 7.30
CA LEU A 215 -13.05 5.87 8.39
C LEU A 215 -14.09 6.99 8.18
N ALA A 216 -13.68 8.15 7.67
CA ALA A 216 -14.60 9.24 7.37
C ALA A 216 -15.62 8.88 6.28
N LYS A 217 -15.20 8.18 5.22
CA LYS A 217 -16.11 7.69 4.18
C LYS A 217 -17.07 6.62 4.71
N LEU A 218 -16.60 5.71 5.57
CA LEU A 218 -17.46 4.72 6.23
C LEU A 218 -18.51 5.41 7.11
N SER A 219 -18.09 6.40 7.91
CA SER A 219 -18.99 7.24 8.74
C SER A 219 -20.00 8.05 7.91
N MET A 220 -19.64 8.47 6.70
CA MET A 220 -20.55 9.17 5.79
C MET A 220 -21.69 8.25 5.31
N VAL A 221 -21.42 6.99 4.96
CA VAL A 221 -22.47 6.11 4.41
C VAL A 221 -23.45 5.61 5.47
N THR A 222 -23.03 5.56 6.73
CA THR A 222 -23.97 5.30 7.84
C THR A 222 -24.90 6.48 8.12
N GLY A 223 -24.80 7.57 7.36
CA GLY A 223 -25.64 8.77 7.50
C GLY A 223 -25.21 9.67 8.65
N GLN A 224 -24.02 9.44 9.23
CA GLN A 224 -23.48 10.19 10.35
C GLN A 224 -22.27 11.03 9.91
N ALA A 225 -22.45 11.89 8.90
CA ALA A 225 -21.49 12.96 8.63
C ALA A 225 -21.62 14.02 9.75
N GLY A 226 -21.05 13.74 10.92
CA GLY A 226 -21.21 14.59 12.09
C GLY A 226 -20.20 14.26 13.18
N LEU A 227 -19.17 15.10 13.28
CA LEU A 227 -18.15 15.17 14.32
C LEU A 227 -18.69 15.36 15.76
N LEU A 228 -20.00 15.18 16.01
CA LEU A 228 -20.68 15.57 17.25
C LEU A 228 -21.83 14.65 17.71
N ALA A 229 -21.96 13.40 17.25
CA ALA A 229 -23.01 12.50 17.76
C ALA A 229 -22.50 11.10 18.15
N ALA A 230 -21.99 10.98 19.38
CA ALA A 230 -21.57 9.74 20.03
C ALA A 230 -22.75 8.81 20.44
N THR A 231 -23.90 8.86 19.75
CA THR A 231 -25.16 8.27 20.26
C THR A 231 -25.64 7.01 19.54
N PHE A 232 -24.93 6.53 18.51
CA PHE A 232 -25.24 5.23 17.87
C PHE A 232 -23.99 4.38 17.59
N ASP A 233 -22.84 4.77 18.13
CA ASP A 233 -21.55 4.06 18.04
C ASP A 233 -21.50 2.71 18.80
N ASP A 234 -22.60 2.32 19.48
CA ASP A 234 -22.63 1.19 20.43
C ASP A 234 -23.86 0.29 20.30
N LEU A 235 -24.50 0.22 19.13
CA LEU A 235 -25.56 -0.77 18.91
C LEU A 235 -25.24 -1.62 17.69
N SER A 236 -24.45 -2.66 17.95
CA SER A 236 -24.17 -3.84 17.10
C SER A 236 -23.11 -3.73 16.00
N ASP A 237 -22.35 -2.63 15.88
CA ASP A 237 -21.16 -2.61 15.02
C ASP A 237 -19.99 -3.33 15.74
N PRO A 238 -19.46 -4.45 15.20
CA PRO A 238 -18.33 -5.15 15.80
C PRO A 238 -17.03 -4.33 15.82
N HIS A 239 -16.93 -3.25 15.04
CA HIS A 239 -15.71 -2.43 14.88
C HIS A 239 -15.67 -1.14 15.73
N GLY A 240 -16.68 -0.94 16.58
CA GLY A 240 -16.78 0.22 17.49
C GLY A 240 -16.89 1.58 16.78
N SER A 241 -16.66 2.67 17.54
CA SER A 241 -16.85 4.05 17.04
C SER A 241 -15.81 4.47 16.00
N PHE A 242 -16.25 4.74 14.76
CA PHE A 242 -15.40 5.32 13.72
C PHE A 242 -14.98 6.75 14.05
N ASN A 243 -15.86 7.58 14.63
CA ASN A 243 -15.53 8.95 15.00
C ASN A 243 -14.42 8.99 16.06
N THR A 244 -14.52 8.15 17.08
CA THR A 244 -13.46 8.02 18.10
C THR A 244 -12.15 7.57 17.47
N ARG A 245 -12.19 6.61 16.53
CA ARG A 245 -10.98 6.11 15.86
C ARG A 245 -10.36 7.15 14.92
N ILE A 246 -11.17 8.00 14.27
CA ILE A 246 -10.68 9.15 13.48
C ILE A 246 -9.91 10.11 14.39
N ASP A 247 -10.45 10.48 15.56
CA ASP A 247 -9.79 11.36 16.53
C ASP A 247 -8.46 10.77 17.05
N LEU A 248 -8.39 9.45 17.12
CA LEU A 248 -7.19 8.73 17.56
C LEU A 248 -6.17 8.50 16.45
N MET A 249 -6.49 8.76 15.18
CA MET A 249 -5.65 8.35 14.05
C MET A 249 -4.26 9.02 14.07
N PHE A 250 -4.17 10.26 14.58
CA PHE A 250 -2.90 10.94 14.84
C PHE A 250 -2.03 10.15 15.85
N ASN A 251 -2.65 9.70 16.95
CA ASN A 251 -1.96 8.94 17.98
C ASN A 251 -1.59 7.54 17.48
N THR A 252 -2.48 6.88 16.74
CA THR A 252 -2.20 5.58 16.10
C THR A 252 -0.98 5.66 15.20
N LEU A 253 -0.88 6.72 14.37
CA LEU A 253 0.26 6.93 13.48
C LEU A 253 1.55 7.24 14.25
N THR A 254 1.44 8.03 15.31
CA THR A 254 2.57 8.29 16.22
C THR A 254 3.07 7.00 16.86
N LEU A 255 2.16 6.13 17.33
CA LEU A 255 2.49 4.83 17.91
C LEU A 255 3.09 3.88 16.87
N ALA A 256 2.57 3.85 15.65
CA ALA A 256 3.10 3.05 14.55
C ALA A 256 4.56 3.44 14.28
N CYS A 257 4.85 4.73 14.19
CA CYS A 257 6.21 5.22 13.95
C CYS A 257 7.16 5.05 15.14
N ALA A 258 6.64 4.91 16.35
CA ALA A 258 7.42 4.54 17.52
C ALA A 258 7.84 3.06 17.52
N GLN A 259 7.16 2.20 16.74
CA GLN A 259 7.56 0.80 16.62
C GLN A 259 8.86 0.67 15.81
N PRO A 260 9.88 -0.05 16.31
CA PRO A 260 11.13 -0.28 15.57
C PRO A 260 10.89 -0.85 14.15
N ALA A 261 9.85 -1.67 14.01
CA ALA A 261 9.42 -2.28 12.75
C ALA A 261 9.02 -1.26 11.65
N ALA A 262 8.51 -0.09 12.02
CA ALA A 262 7.98 0.91 11.10
C ALA A 262 8.72 2.25 11.13
N ALA A 263 9.55 2.49 12.17
CA ALA A 263 10.30 3.72 12.37
C ALA A 263 11.14 4.15 11.15
N GLY A 264 11.81 3.18 10.50
CA GLY A 264 12.61 3.44 9.29
C GLY A 264 11.76 3.94 8.12
N ALA A 265 10.59 3.31 7.90
CA ALA A 265 9.65 3.72 6.87
C ALA A 265 9.10 5.12 7.14
N CYS A 266 8.67 5.41 8.38
CA CYS A 266 8.18 6.74 8.77
C CYS A 266 9.21 7.85 8.53
N GLY A 267 10.47 7.61 8.90
CA GLY A 267 11.54 8.60 8.72
C GLY A 267 11.81 8.96 7.26
N ALA A 268 11.68 7.99 6.34
CA ALA A 268 11.84 8.24 4.90
C ALA A 268 10.58 8.82 4.26
N TYR A 269 9.40 8.43 4.76
CA TYR A 269 8.11 8.71 4.16
C TYR A 269 7.84 10.20 3.97
N ARG A 270 8.07 11.05 5.00
CA ARG A 270 7.87 12.50 4.84
C ARG A 270 8.72 13.08 3.70
N PHE A 271 10.02 12.78 3.68
CA PHE A 271 10.91 13.39 2.70
C PHE A 271 10.61 12.95 1.27
N LEU A 272 10.15 11.71 1.09
CA LEU A 272 9.87 11.14 -0.22
C LEU A 272 8.47 11.45 -0.72
N ILE A 273 7.46 11.43 0.15
CA ILE A 273 6.05 11.44 -0.24
C ILE A 273 5.37 12.79 0.11
N HIS A 274 5.68 13.38 1.27
CA HIS A 274 5.04 14.59 1.77
C HIS A 274 6.04 15.69 2.17
N PRO A 275 6.91 16.17 1.25
CA PRO A 275 8.00 17.11 1.58
C PRO A 275 7.48 18.45 2.12
N ASN A 276 6.24 18.82 1.78
CA ASN A 276 5.60 20.07 2.16
C ASN A 276 4.74 19.98 3.43
N PHE A 277 4.67 18.82 4.08
CA PHE A 277 3.86 18.67 5.30
C PHE A 277 4.46 19.46 6.48
N PRO A 278 3.60 19.97 7.39
CA PRO A 278 4.04 20.61 8.62
C PRO A 278 5.00 19.71 9.40
N VAL A 279 6.01 20.32 10.02
CA VAL A 279 7.01 19.61 10.85
C VAL A 279 6.42 19.03 12.14
N THR A 280 5.14 19.29 12.44
CA THR A 280 4.40 18.77 13.59
C THR A 280 3.50 17.57 13.23
N ALA A 281 3.42 17.18 11.95
CA ALA A 281 2.61 16.05 11.54
C ALA A 281 3.25 14.72 11.99
N PRO A 282 2.51 13.65 12.35
CA PRO A 282 3.09 12.44 12.97
C PRO A 282 4.25 11.76 12.19
N LEU A 283 4.29 11.94 10.87
CA LEU A 283 5.33 11.40 10.00
C LEU A 283 6.55 12.31 9.82
N SER A 284 6.57 13.48 10.47
CA SER A 284 7.66 14.45 10.34
C SER A 284 8.80 14.28 11.32
N THR A 285 8.58 13.55 12.42
CA THR A 285 9.62 13.32 13.42
C THR A 285 10.47 12.13 12.99
N LYS A 286 11.69 12.41 12.53
CA LYS A 286 12.73 11.39 12.38
C LYS A 286 12.84 10.67 13.73
N PRO A 287 12.82 9.32 13.79
CA PRO A 287 13.04 8.62 15.05
C PRO A 287 14.35 9.12 15.65
N SER A 288 14.29 9.73 16.83
CA SER A 288 15.50 10.06 17.57
C SER A 288 16.19 8.74 17.88
N VAL A 289 17.40 8.55 17.35
CA VAL A 289 18.24 7.41 17.72
C VAL A 289 18.54 7.58 19.21
N ALA A 290 17.82 6.86 20.05
CA ALA A 290 18.09 6.82 21.47
C ALA A 290 19.39 6.02 21.66
N GLY A 291 20.46 6.71 22.02
CA GLY A 291 21.66 6.13 22.62
C GLY A 291 22.64 5.47 21.65
N VAL A 292 23.67 6.23 21.27
CA VAL A 292 25.04 5.71 21.22
C VAL A 292 25.85 6.63 22.14
N PRO A 293 26.57 6.12 23.14
CA PRO A 293 27.49 6.92 23.95
C PRO A 293 28.62 7.52 23.10
#